data_AF-A0A6A4CPK4-F1
#
_entry.id   AF-A0A6A4CPK4-F1
#
_cell.length_a   1.000
_cell.length_b   1.000
_cell.length_c   1.000
_cell.angle_alpha   90.00
_cell.angle_beta   90.00
_cell.angle_gamma   90.00
#
_symmetry.space_group_name_H-M   'P 1'
#
loop_
_entity.id
_entity.type
_entity.pdbx_description
1 polymer ?
#
loop_
_entity_poly.entity_id
_entity_poly.type
_entity_poly.pdbx_seq_one_letter_code
_entity_poly.pdbx_strand_id
1 'polypeptide(L)'
;MVRPVVAALAVIFVVAPAAVQGYAKYVKLIPNGGNVPDAPNVGHLDAAGETGLSTFGEAFSKAGNAWTTALCQEDTDGDGYTNGQELGDPCCTWTTSNSAGLVTDGVSHPADASKVPTSSTLKAGCSGSSTATSTNSTGSTTGDAVGDVVGTVAPADSTTGGMPPDDDEDDSSESAVLTAGASVATMSSVAMAVATALVVAVAL
;
A
#
# COMPACT_ATOMS: atom_id res chain seq x y z
N MET A 1 57.79 40.62 18.16
CA MET A 1 56.39 40.98 17.88
C MET A 1 56.04 40.51 16.49
N VAL A 2 55.25 39.44 16.35
CA VAL A 2 54.09 39.27 15.44
C VAL A 2 53.57 37.84 15.65
N ARG A 3 52.27 37.70 15.94
CA ARG A 3 51.57 36.45 16.34
C ARG A 3 51.08 35.71 15.08
N PRO A 4 51.14 34.36 15.00
CA PRO A 4 50.55 33.63 13.87
C PRO A 4 49.03 33.63 14.02
N VAL A 5 48.32 34.19 13.05
CA VAL A 5 46.85 34.12 12.97
C VAL A 5 46.49 32.78 12.33
N VAL A 6 46.07 31.82 13.15
CA VAL A 6 45.53 30.55 12.66
C VAL A 6 44.07 30.79 12.26
N ALA A 7 43.81 30.85 10.96
CA ALA A 7 42.44 30.92 10.42
C ALA A 7 41.84 29.50 10.46
N ALA A 8 40.96 29.23 11.41
CA ALA A 8 40.17 28.01 11.44
C ALA A 8 38.96 28.16 10.51
N LEU A 9 39.02 27.55 9.32
CA LEU A 9 37.85 27.41 8.44
C LEU A 9 36.97 26.27 8.97
N ALA A 10 35.91 26.61 9.69
CA ALA A 10 34.89 25.65 10.08
C ALA A 10 34.04 25.30 8.84
N VAL A 11 34.23 24.09 8.31
CA VAL A 11 33.36 23.54 7.25
C VAL A 11 32.11 22.98 7.94
N ILE A 12 31.00 23.71 7.83
CA ILE A 12 29.68 23.25 8.31
C ILE A 12 29.08 22.35 7.22
N PHE A 13 29.09 21.04 7.44
CA PHE A 13 28.39 20.09 6.57
C PHE A 13 26.92 20.03 6.98
N VAL A 14 26.07 20.82 6.31
CA VAL A 14 24.62 20.79 6.51
C VAL A 14 24.09 19.52 5.85
N VAL A 15 23.79 18.50 6.66
CA VAL A 15 23.03 17.33 6.21
C VAL A 15 21.57 17.78 6.07
N ALA A 16 21.14 18.05 4.84
CA ALA A 16 19.74 18.28 4.55
C ALA A 16 18.98 16.95 4.69
N PRO A 17 17.86 16.90 5.44
CA PRO A 17 17.01 15.72 5.43
C PRO A 17 16.44 15.54 4.01
N ALA A 18 16.66 14.37 3.42
CA ALA A 18 16.03 14.01 2.17
C ALA A 18 14.53 13.82 2.44
N ALA A 19 13.69 14.65 1.83
CA ALA A 19 12.25 14.43 1.83
C ALA A 19 11.99 13.15 1.02
N VAL A 20 11.64 12.06 1.70
CA VAL A 20 11.13 10.86 1.04
C VAL A 20 9.71 11.20 0.58
N GLN A 21 9.54 11.52 -0.69
CA GLN A 21 8.21 11.68 -1.26
C GLN A 21 7.56 10.29 -1.31
N GLY A 22 6.64 10.03 -0.38
CA GLY A 22 5.75 8.88 -0.46
C GLY A 22 5.06 8.88 -1.83
N TYR A 23 5.18 7.76 -2.56
CA TYR A 23 4.72 7.64 -3.94
C TYR A 23 3.19 7.59 -4.01
N ALA A 24 2.53 8.76 -3.98
CA ALA A 24 1.08 8.89 -4.13
C ALA A 24 0.51 8.23 -5.41
N LYS A 25 1.36 7.89 -6.39
CA LYS A 25 0.99 7.11 -7.57
C LYS A 25 0.39 5.73 -7.22
N TYR A 26 0.82 5.09 -6.13
CA TYR A 26 0.34 3.75 -5.76
C TYR A 26 -1.12 3.76 -5.30
N VAL A 27 -1.60 4.87 -4.73
CA VAL A 27 -3.02 5.05 -4.38
C VAL A 27 -3.93 4.86 -5.60
N LYS A 28 -3.46 5.23 -6.80
CA LYS A 28 -4.21 5.06 -8.06
C LYS A 28 -4.14 3.64 -8.63
N LEU A 29 -3.26 2.79 -8.09
CA LEU A 29 -3.07 1.41 -8.51
C LEU A 29 -3.88 0.43 -7.66
N ILE A 30 -4.70 0.94 -6.74
CA ILE A 30 -5.54 0.17 -5.82
C ILE A 30 -6.98 0.68 -5.99
N PRO A 31 -7.99 -0.22 -6.09
CA PRO A 31 -9.39 0.20 -6.12
C PRO A 31 -9.74 0.95 -4.83
N ASN A 32 -10.43 2.09 -4.95
CA ASN A 32 -10.77 2.96 -3.82
C ASN A 32 -9.61 3.34 -2.88
N GLY A 33 -8.34 3.27 -3.32
CA GLY A 33 -7.18 3.44 -2.43
C GLY A 33 -7.12 4.79 -1.70
N GLY A 34 -7.78 5.83 -2.22
CA GLY A 34 -7.92 7.15 -1.58
C GLY A 34 -9.31 7.44 -1.00
N ASN A 35 -10.22 6.47 -1.04
CA ASN A 35 -11.62 6.59 -0.62
C ASN A 35 -11.94 5.76 0.64
N VAL A 36 -10.94 5.14 1.26
CA VAL A 36 -11.14 4.39 2.50
C VAL A 36 -11.35 5.37 3.67
N PRO A 37 -12.41 5.20 4.47
CA PRO A 37 -12.70 6.08 5.60
C PRO A 37 -11.52 6.20 6.57
N ASP A 38 -11.17 7.44 6.93
CA ASP A 38 -10.10 7.77 7.88
C ASP A 38 -8.69 7.24 7.51
N ALA A 39 -8.50 6.75 6.27
CA ALA A 39 -7.29 6.10 5.82
C ALA A 39 -6.87 6.59 4.44
N PRO A 40 -6.20 7.75 4.33
CA PRO A 40 -5.78 8.31 3.05
C PRO A 40 -4.69 7.46 2.36
N ASN A 41 -4.09 6.50 3.07
CA ASN A 41 -3.02 5.65 2.58
C ASN A 41 -3.06 4.25 3.21
N VAL A 42 -3.84 3.34 2.61
CA VAL A 42 -4.02 1.97 3.11
C VAL A 42 -2.75 1.11 3.10
N GLY A 43 -1.74 1.49 2.33
CA GLY A 43 -0.47 0.77 2.22
C GLY A 43 0.52 1.06 3.36
N HIS A 44 0.21 1.98 4.26
CA HIS A 44 1.11 2.44 5.31
C HIS A 44 0.44 2.41 6.68
N LEU A 45 1.26 2.39 7.74
CA LEU A 45 0.79 2.37 9.13
C LEU A 45 0.34 3.76 9.63
N ASP A 46 0.74 4.82 8.92
CA ASP A 46 0.35 6.19 9.20
C ASP A 46 0.09 6.96 7.90
N ALA A 47 -0.67 8.05 8.01
CA ALA A 47 -1.05 8.86 6.86
C ALA A 47 0.14 9.53 6.15
N ALA A 48 1.25 9.80 6.85
CA ALA A 48 2.45 10.39 6.27
C ALA A 48 3.38 9.33 5.63
N GLY A 49 3.18 8.04 5.96
CA GLY A 49 3.97 6.92 5.44
C GLY A 49 5.36 6.81 6.05
N GLU A 50 5.59 7.42 7.22
CA GLU A 50 6.89 7.52 7.87
C GLU A 50 7.21 6.30 8.76
N THR A 51 6.19 5.58 9.21
CA THR A 51 6.30 4.50 10.20
C THR A 51 6.41 3.10 9.59
N GLY A 52 6.27 2.99 8.26
CA GLY A 52 6.43 1.73 7.51
C GLY A 52 5.21 1.35 6.68
N LEU A 53 5.24 0.12 6.16
CA LEU A 53 4.14 -0.48 5.40
C LEU A 53 3.17 -1.19 6.35
N SER A 54 1.89 -1.17 6.00
CA SER A 54 0.88 -2.05 6.61
C SER A 54 1.04 -3.48 6.09
N THR A 55 0.34 -4.47 6.68
CA THR A 55 0.34 -5.85 6.14
C THR A 55 -0.14 -5.90 4.70
N PHE A 56 -1.19 -5.12 4.37
CA PHE A 56 -1.63 -4.90 3.00
C PHE A 56 -0.54 -4.26 2.12
N GLY A 57 0.16 -3.24 2.62
CA GLY A 57 1.24 -2.58 1.90
C GLY A 57 2.41 -3.50 1.59
N GLU A 58 2.78 -4.38 2.52
CA GLU A 58 3.79 -5.42 2.31
C GLU A 58 3.35 -6.43 1.23
N ALA A 59 2.09 -6.87 1.27
CA ALA A 59 1.52 -7.75 0.26
C ALA A 59 1.46 -7.10 -1.12
N PHE A 60 1.06 -5.83 -1.19
CA PHE A 60 1.05 -5.05 -2.43
C PHE A 60 2.46 -4.87 -3.01
N SER A 61 3.46 -4.59 -2.15
CA SER A 61 4.86 -4.52 -2.55
C SER A 61 5.37 -5.87 -3.09
N LYS A 62 5.05 -6.97 -2.41
CA LYS A 62 5.37 -8.34 -2.84
C LYS A 62 4.69 -8.72 -4.16
N ALA A 63 3.50 -8.18 -4.43
CA ALA A 63 2.80 -8.31 -5.70
C ALA A 63 3.37 -7.43 -6.83
N GLY A 64 4.53 -6.79 -6.62
CA GLY A 64 5.16 -5.92 -7.61
C GLY A 64 4.52 -4.54 -7.70
N ASN A 65 3.86 -4.08 -6.63
CA ASN A 65 3.08 -2.85 -6.59
C ASN A 65 1.94 -2.82 -7.62
N ALA A 66 1.26 -3.96 -7.79
CA ALA A 66 0.16 -4.12 -8.72
C ALA A 66 -1.06 -4.75 -8.03
N TRP A 67 -2.25 -4.31 -8.44
CA TRP A 67 -3.51 -4.95 -8.08
C TRP A 67 -3.68 -6.26 -8.85
N THR A 68 -3.03 -7.31 -8.35
CA THR A 68 -3.14 -8.66 -8.91
C THR A 68 -4.36 -9.40 -8.37
N THR A 69 -4.87 -10.38 -9.10
CA THR A 69 -5.94 -11.25 -8.60
C THR A 69 -5.55 -11.95 -7.30
N ALA A 70 -4.29 -12.36 -7.16
CA ALA A 70 -3.81 -12.99 -5.94
C ALA A 70 -3.87 -12.04 -4.74
N LEU A 71 -3.39 -10.81 -4.89
CA LEU A 71 -3.49 -9.79 -3.85
C LEU A 71 -4.96 -9.48 -3.53
N CYS A 72 -5.80 -9.32 -4.55
CA CYS A 72 -7.23 -9.04 -4.36
C CYS A 72 -7.95 -10.13 -3.56
N GLN A 73 -7.59 -11.40 -3.75
CA GLN A 73 -8.19 -12.54 -3.07
C GLN A 73 -7.55 -12.85 -1.70
N GLU A 74 -6.45 -12.19 -1.36
CA GLU A 74 -5.80 -12.33 -0.06
C GLU A 74 -6.61 -11.61 1.02
N ASP A 75 -6.58 -12.14 2.24
CA ASP A 75 -7.11 -11.53 3.46
C ASP A 75 -5.89 -11.15 4.31
N THR A 76 -5.41 -9.91 4.19
CA THR A 76 -4.12 -9.51 4.75
C THR A 76 -4.14 -9.15 6.22
N ASP A 77 -5.32 -8.91 6.81
CA ASP A 77 -5.48 -8.64 8.24
C ASP A 77 -6.22 -9.74 9.01
N GLY A 78 -6.78 -10.73 8.32
CA GLY A 78 -7.32 -11.96 8.89
C GLY A 78 -8.72 -11.80 9.47
N ASP A 79 -9.50 -10.83 8.99
CA ASP A 79 -10.86 -10.55 9.46
C ASP A 79 -11.94 -11.41 8.77
N GLY A 80 -11.55 -12.19 7.77
CA GLY A 80 -12.40 -13.07 6.97
C GLY A 80 -12.95 -12.44 5.70
N TYR A 81 -12.56 -11.20 5.37
CA TYR A 81 -12.86 -10.55 4.10
C TYR A 81 -11.57 -10.42 3.26
N THR A 82 -11.72 -10.61 1.96
CA THR A 82 -10.60 -10.40 1.04
C THR A 82 -10.36 -8.91 0.80
N ASN A 83 -9.12 -8.55 0.47
CA ASN A 83 -8.73 -7.20 0.06
C ASN A 83 -9.68 -6.61 -1.00
N GLY A 84 -10.12 -7.43 -1.95
CA GLY A 84 -11.10 -7.04 -2.96
C GLY A 84 -12.46 -6.71 -2.38
N GLN A 85 -12.97 -7.49 -1.44
CA GLN A 85 -14.23 -7.17 -0.77
C GLN A 85 -14.14 -5.86 0.02
N GLU A 86 -13.01 -5.59 0.64
CA GLU A 86 -12.80 -4.38 1.43
C GLU A 86 -12.60 -3.13 0.57
N LEU A 87 -11.81 -3.25 -0.49
CA LEU A 87 -11.43 -2.13 -1.36
C LEU A 87 -12.40 -1.91 -2.53
N GLY A 88 -13.53 -2.61 -2.58
CA GLY A 88 -14.56 -2.34 -3.59
C GLY A 88 -14.53 -3.21 -4.84
N ASP A 89 -13.61 -4.16 -4.96
CA ASP A 89 -13.48 -5.08 -6.08
C ASP A 89 -13.74 -6.54 -5.63
N PRO A 90 -14.96 -6.88 -5.19
CA PRO A 90 -15.26 -8.21 -4.65
C PRO A 90 -15.09 -9.34 -5.68
N CYS A 91 -14.98 -8.99 -6.97
CA CYS A 91 -14.79 -9.91 -8.09
C CYS A 91 -13.36 -9.97 -8.63
N CYS A 92 -12.43 -9.17 -8.11
CA CYS A 92 -11.05 -9.12 -8.59
C CYS A 92 -10.95 -8.86 -10.11
N THR A 93 -11.82 -7.98 -10.60
CA THR A 93 -11.93 -7.61 -12.02
C THR A 93 -11.49 -6.17 -12.29
N TRP A 94 -11.26 -5.39 -11.24
CA TRP A 94 -10.85 -4.00 -11.38
C TRP A 94 -9.46 -3.91 -12.01
N THR A 95 -9.30 -2.95 -12.91
CA THR A 95 -8.00 -2.49 -13.40
C THR A 95 -8.02 -0.97 -13.49
N THR A 96 -6.86 -0.35 -13.61
CA THR A 96 -6.74 1.10 -13.83
C THR A 96 -7.48 1.58 -15.09
N SER A 97 -7.68 0.69 -16.08
CA SER A 97 -8.44 0.95 -17.31
C SER A 97 -9.91 0.50 -17.26
N ASN A 98 -10.32 -0.25 -16.24
CA ASN A 98 -11.66 -0.82 -16.14
C ASN A 98 -12.14 -0.82 -14.68
N SER A 99 -13.07 0.08 -14.37
CA SER A 99 -13.72 0.19 -13.06
C SER A 99 -15.11 -0.46 -13.02
N ALA A 100 -15.49 -1.25 -14.03
CA ALA A 100 -16.76 -1.96 -14.03
C ALA A 100 -16.84 -2.91 -12.83
N GLY A 101 -17.95 -2.85 -12.10
CA GLY A 101 -18.15 -3.66 -10.89
C GLY A 101 -17.50 -3.11 -9.62
N LEU A 102 -16.79 -1.96 -9.69
CA LEU A 102 -16.25 -1.29 -8.51
C LEU A 102 -17.40 -0.79 -7.62
N VAL A 103 -17.41 -1.24 -6.37
CA VAL A 103 -18.30 -0.78 -5.31
C VAL A 103 -17.57 0.25 -4.47
N THR A 104 -18.13 1.44 -4.32
CA THR A 104 -17.52 2.51 -3.51
C THR A 104 -18.17 2.65 -2.14
N ASP A 105 -19.38 2.11 -1.97
CA ASP A 105 -20.13 2.19 -0.73
C ASP A 105 -19.71 1.09 0.24
N GLY A 106 -19.47 1.49 1.49
CA GLY A 106 -19.16 0.58 2.58
C GLY A 106 -17.83 -0.16 2.49
N VAL A 107 -16.85 0.41 1.77
CA VAL A 107 -15.45 -0.04 1.78
C VAL A 107 -14.82 0.05 3.17
N SER A 108 -13.75 -0.71 3.40
CA SER A 108 -13.06 -0.81 4.69
C SER A 108 -11.53 -0.82 4.54
N HIS A 109 -10.82 -0.91 5.67
CA HIS A 109 -9.36 -0.78 5.68
C HIS A 109 -8.72 -2.17 5.65
N PRO A 110 -7.98 -2.55 4.58
CA PRO A 110 -7.49 -3.92 4.36
C PRO A 110 -6.31 -4.36 5.24
N ALA A 111 -6.05 -3.61 6.30
CA ALA A 111 -4.95 -3.84 7.22
C ALA A 111 -5.36 -3.61 8.68
N ASP A 112 -6.66 -3.48 8.94
CA ASP A 112 -7.24 -3.26 10.26
C ASP A 112 -8.44 -4.19 10.42
N ALA A 113 -8.20 -5.36 11.02
CA ALA A 113 -9.21 -6.39 11.21
C ALA A 113 -10.43 -5.98 12.06
N SER A 114 -10.43 -4.78 12.66
CA SER A 114 -11.60 -4.19 13.30
C SER A 114 -12.54 -3.47 12.33
N LYS A 115 -12.12 -3.28 11.08
CA LYS A 115 -12.79 -2.54 10.02
C LYS A 115 -13.22 -3.50 8.92
N VAL A 116 -14.39 -4.09 9.10
CA VAL A 116 -15.00 -4.94 8.06
C VAL A 116 -15.80 -4.11 7.06
N PRO A 117 -16.07 -4.60 5.83
CA PRO A 117 -16.98 -3.97 4.90
C PRO A 117 -18.35 -3.73 5.56
N THR A 118 -19.04 -2.65 5.21
CA THR A 118 -20.38 -2.37 5.76
C THR A 118 -21.50 -2.64 4.75
N SER A 119 -21.19 -2.58 3.46
CA SER A 119 -22.14 -2.91 2.39
C SER A 119 -22.38 -4.42 2.29
N SER A 120 -23.63 -4.81 2.08
CA SER A 120 -24.01 -6.21 1.84
C SER A 120 -23.44 -6.76 0.53
N THR A 121 -23.23 -5.91 -0.49
CA THR A 121 -22.65 -6.34 -1.77
C THR A 121 -21.20 -6.75 -1.62
N LEU A 122 -20.44 -6.02 -0.81
CA LEU A 122 -19.04 -6.34 -0.50
C LEU A 122 -18.92 -7.60 0.35
N LYS A 123 -19.76 -7.71 1.40
CA LYS A 123 -19.80 -8.91 2.25
C LYS A 123 -20.17 -10.17 1.48
N ALA A 124 -21.06 -10.06 0.49
CA ALA A 124 -21.47 -11.19 -0.34
C ALA A 124 -20.36 -11.68 -1.30
N GLY A 125 -19.34 -10.86 -1.55
CA GLY A 125 -18.26 -11.18 -2.49
C GLY A 125 -18.75 -11.29 -3.94
N CYS A 126 -17.97 -11.95 -4.79
CA CYS A 126 -18.34 -12.15 -6.19
C CYS A 126 -19.43 -13.21 -6.35
N SER A 127 -20.67 -12.82 -6.11
CA SER A 127 -21.82 -13.59 -6.56
C SER A 127 -22.11 -13.18 -8.00
N GLY A 128 -21.37 -13.74 -8.96
CA GLY A 128 -21.70 -13.60 -10.38
C GLY A 128 -23.17 -13.93 -10.57
N SER A 129 -23.94 -13.04 -11.20
CA SER A 129 -25.40 -13.12 -11.42
C SER A 129 -25.89 -14.57 -11.51
N SER A 130 -26.22 -15.12 -10.36
CA SER A 130 -26.71 -16.48 -10.18
C SER A 130 -27.82 -16.30 -9.17
N THR A 131 -29.03 -16.29 -9.71
CA THR A 131 -30.28 -16.46 -9.00
C THR A 131 -30.05 -17.21 -7.70
N ALA A 132 -30.33 -16.52 -6.59
CA ALA A 132 -30.38 -17.09 -5.27
C ALA A 132 -31.15 -18.42 -5.30
N THR A 133 -30.44 -19.53 -5.16
CA THR A 133 -31.03 -20.75 -4.62
C THR A 133 -30.53 -20.85 -3.20
N SER A 134 -31.35 -20.31 -2.30
CA SER A 134 -31.25 -20.54 -0.87
C SER A 134 -31.04 -22.02 -0.59
N THR A 135 -29.91 -22.37 0.02
CA THR A 135 -29.80 -23.61 0.80
C THR A 135 -29.29 -23.25 2.19
N ASN A 136 -30.21 -22.70 2.97
CA ASN A 136 -30.16 -22.85 4.41
C ASN A 136 -30.55 -24.31 4.74
N SER A 137 -29.62 -25.11 5.24
CA SER A 137 -29.82 -26.18 6.24
C SER A 137 -28.49 -26.92 6.46
N THR A 138 -27.86 -26.74 7.63
CA THR A 138 -28.05 -27.59 8.82
C THR A 138 -27.37 -28.95 8.67
N GLY A 139 -26.32 -29.16 9.45
CA GLY A 139 -25.64 -30.45 9.54
C GLY A 139 -26.58 -31.59 9.93
N SER A 140 -26.37 -32.75 9.32
CA SER A 140 -26.81 -34.03 9.85
C SER A 140 -25.91 -35.14 9.30
N THR A 141 -25.39 -35.92 10.24
CA THR A 141 -24.57 -37.12 10.09
C THR A 141 -25.37 -38.30 9.53
N THR A 142 -24.85 -38.95 8.49
CA THR A 142 -24.92 -40.39 8.14
C THR A 142 -24.32 -40.47 6.72
N GLY A 143 -23.13 -41.03 6.49
CA GLY A 143 -22.87 -42.45 6.61
C GLY A 143 -23.43 -43.16 5.38
N ASP A 144 -22.63 -43.28 4.31
CA ASP A 144 -22.40 -44.54 3.60
C ASP A 144 -21.56 -44.35 2.32
N ALA A 145 -20.72 -45.35 2.08
CA ALA A 145 -19.56 -45.36 1.22
C ALA A 145 -19.84 -45.68 -0.27
N VAL A 146 -18.76 -45.55 -1.07
CA VAL A 146 -18.37 -46.22 -2.33
C VAL A 146 -18.01 -45.15 -3.39
N GLY A 147 -16.88 -45.16 -4.09
CA GLY A 147 -15.65 -45.96 -4.12
C GLY A 147 -14.62 -45.17 -4.95
N ASP A 148 -13.37 -45.10 -4.50
CA ASP A 148 -12.18 -45.68 -5.15
C ASP A 148 -12.14 -45.55 -6.69
N VAL A 149 -11.36 -44.60 -7.23
CA VAL A 149 -10.40 -44.86 -8.32
C VAL A 149 -9.19 -43.90 -8.18
N VAL A 150 -8.04 -44.55 -8.05
CA VAL A 150 -6.65 -44.06 -8.05
C VAL A 150 -6.27 -43.21 -9.27
N GLY A 151 -5.48 -42.16 -9.04
CA GLY A 151 -4.77 -41.43 -10.09
C GLY A 151 -3.57 -40.66 -9.54
N THR A 152 -2.45 -41.36 -9.31
CA THR A 152 -1.15 -40.77 -8.95
C THR A 152 -0.52 -40.12 -10.19
N VAL A 153 -0.26 -38.81 -10.14
CA VAL A 153 0.75 -38.18 -11.00
C VAL A 153 1.71 -37.36 -10.14
N ALA A 154 3.00 -37.66 -10.33
CA ALA A 154 4.16 -37.05 -9.69
C ALA A 154 4.44 -35.64 -10.29
N PRO A 155 5.35 -34.84 -9.66
CA PRO A 155 5.55 -33.45 -10.02
C PRO A 155 6.50 -33.30 -11.22
N ALA A 156 6.12 -32.47 -12.19
CA ALA A 156 7.02 -31.85 -13.17
C ALA A 156 7.10 -30.37 -12.78
N ASP A 157 8.23 -29.89 -12.28
CA ASP A 157 9.48 -29.56 -12.99
C ASP A 157 9.49 -28.12 -13.51
N SER A 158 10.59 -27.49 -13.15
CA SER A 158 10.99 -26.11 -13.26
C SER A 158 11.34 -25.79 -14.71
N THR A 159 10.67 -24.83 -15.33
CA THR A 159 11.18 -24.17 -16.54
C THR A 159 10.74 -22.69 -16.61
N THR A 160 11.69 -21.82 -16.27
CA THR A 160 12.12 -20.63 -17.01
C THR A 160 11.13 -20.00 -18.00
N GLY A 161 10.56 -18.85 -17.61
CA GLY A 161 10.19 -17.76 -18.51
C GLY A 161 10.64 -16.46 -17.83
N GLY A 162 11.68 -15.77 -18.30
CA GLY A 162 11.68 -15.08 -19.58
C GLY A 162 11.21 -13.65 -19.34
N MET A 163 12.08 -12.84 -18.73
CA MET A 163 11.85 -11.41 -18.48
C MET A 163 11.81 -10.67 -19.82
N PRO A 164 10.79 -9.84 -20.12
CA PRO A 164 10.82 -8.94 -21.26
C PRO A 164 11.83 -7.80 -21.01
N PRO A 165 12.42 -7.22 -22.07
CA PRO A 165 13.43 -6.16 -21.95
C PRO A 165 12.86 -4.85 -21.42
N ASP A 166 13.67 -4.18 -20.60
CA ASP A 166 13.52 -2.78 -20.21
C ASP A 166 13.67 -1.89 -21.45
N ASP A 167 12.57 -1.28 -21.90
CA ASP A 167 12.59 -0.17 -22.86
C ASP A 167 12.60 1.15 -22.07
N ASP A 168 13.81 1.57 -21.68
CA ASP A 168 14.12 2.91 -21.18
C ASP A 168 14.07 3.92 -22.34
N GLU A 169 12.90 4.52 -22.59
CA GLU A 169 12.81 5.71 -23.43
C GLU A 169 12.48 6.94 -22.55
N ASP A 170 13.54 7.70 -22.28
CA ASP A 170 13.56 9.05 -21.73
C ASP A 170 12.91 10.01 -22.73
N ASP A 171 11.72 10.53 -22.42
CA ASP A 171 11.19 11.71 -23.10
C ASP A 171 10.86 12.80 -22.08
N SER A 172 11.93 13.53 -21.76
CA SER A 172 11.89 14.86 -21.19
C SER A 172 11.28 15.85 -22.19
N SER A 173 10.10 16.41 -21.91
CA SER A 173 9.76 17.81 -22.22
C SER A 173 8.46 18.30 -21.58
N GLU A 174 8.54 19.54 -21.12
CA GLU A 174 7.66 20.28 -20.23
C GLU A 174 6.33 20.73 -20.85
N SER A 175 5.30 20.97 -20.03
CA SER A 175 4.78 22.33 -19.81
C SER A 175 3.60 22.42 -18.85
N ALA A 176 3.82 23.28 -17.84
CA ALA A 176 2.92 24.34 -17.39
C ALA A 176 1.64 23.98 -16.61
N VAL A 177 1.79 24.16 -15.29
CA VAL A 177 0.92 24.90 -14.35
C VAL A 177 -0.59 24.78 -14.49
N LEU A 178 -1.25 24.32 -13.42
CA LEU A 178 -2.49 24.91 -12.90
C LEU A 178 -2.66 24.50 -11.41
N THR A 179 -2.52 25.52 -10.56
CA THR A 179 -3.04 25.67 -9.21
C THR A 179 -4.19 24.73 -8.81
N ALA A 180 -4.00 23.98 -7.72
CA ALA A 180 -4.98 23.78 -6.67
C ALA A 180 -4.28 23.30 -5.39
N GLY A 181 -4.62 23.92 -4.25
CA GLY A 181 -3.78 24.00 -3.07
C GLY A 181 -3.53 22.70 -2.31
N ALA A 182 -2.26 22.49 -1.93
CA ALA A 182 -1.91 21.66 -0.81
C ALA A 182 -1.69 22.58 0.40
N SER A 183 -2.51 22.36 1.43
CA SER A 183 -2.42 23.00 2.74
C SER A 183 -1.00 22.86 3.30
N VAL A 184 -0.36 23.99 3.59
CA VAL A 184 0.82 24.06 4.46
C VAL A 184 0.42 23.48 5.82
N ALA A 185 0.89 22.27 6.12
CA ALA A 185 1.05 21.84 7.50
C ALA A 185 2.47 22.25 7.92
N THR A 186 2.54 23.33 8.67
CA THR A 186 3.76 23.79 9.34
C THR A 186 4.28 22.69 10.25
N MET A 187 5.45 22.13 9.95
CA MET A 187 6.16 21.26 10.88
C MET A 187 6.70 22.12 12.03
N SER A 188 6.13 21.95 13.22
CA SER A 188 6.66 22.47 14.48
C SER A 188 7.93 21.68 14.81
N SER A 189 9.08 22.21 14.42
CA SER A 189 10.39 21.64 14.74
C SER A 189 10.75 21.95 16.20
N VAL A 190 10.51 20.99 17.10
CA VAL A 190 11.12 20.97 18.44
C VAL A 190 12.03 19.75 18.54
N ALA A 191 13.32 19.96 18.25
CA ALA A 191 14.53 19.19 18.60
C ALA A 191 15.49 19.27 17.39
N MET A 192 16.71 19.79 17.44
CA MET A 192 17.65 20.04 18.55
C MET A 192 18.33 21.39 18.32
N ALA A 193 18.13 22.34 19.23
CA ALA A 193 19.03 23.49 19.37
C ALA A 193 19.99 23.20 20.54
N VAL A 194 21.07 22.49 20.26
CA VAL A 194 22.26 22.53 21.13
C VAL A 194 23.44 22.96 20.28
N ALA A 195 23.43 24.24 19.90
CA ALA A 195 24.57 24.93 19.32
C ALA A 195 25.17 25.86 20.39
N THR A 196 26.08 25.27 21.17
CA THR A 196 27.36 25.85 21.59
C THR A 196 27.42 27.36 21.88
N ALA A 197 27.23 27.74 23.15
CA ALA A 197 27.79 28.97 23.70
C ALA A 197 29.00 28.63 24.58
N LEU A 198 30.18 28.48 23.97
CA LEU A 198 31.47 28.53 24.66
C LEU A 198 32.35 29.55 23.94
N VAL A 199 32.06 30.83 24.17
CA VAL A 199 33.04 31.90 23.93
C VAL A 199 34.02 31.85 25.11
N VAL A 200 35.08 31.04 24.99
CA VAL A 200 36.23 31.14 25.89
C VAL A 200 37.13 32.25 25.36
N ALA A 201 37.18 33.33 26.14
CA ALA A 201 38.09 34.44 26.01
C ALA A 201 39.55 33.98 26.01
N VAL A 202 40.40 34.55 25.13
CA VAL A 202 41.71 35.11 25.50
C VAL A 202 42.09 36.17 24.47
N ALA A 203 42.04 37.44 24.84
CA ALA A 203 42.84 38.48 24.20
C ALA A 203 43.74 39.10 25.28
N LEU A 204 45.04 38.81 25.17
CA LEU A 204 46.15 39.55 25.77
C LEU A 204 46.57 40.67 24.82
#